data_AF-T0Y8I7-F1
#
_entry.id   AF-T0Y8I7-F1
#
_cell.length_a   1.000
_cell.length_b   1.000
_cell.length_c   1.000
_cell.angle_alpha   90.00
_cell.angle_beta   90.00
_cell.angle_gamma   90.00
#
_symmetry.space_group_name_H-M   'P 1'
#
loop_
_entity.id
_entity.type
_entity.pdbx_description
1 polymer ?
#
loop_
_entity_poly.entity_id
_entity_poly.type
_entity_poly.pdbx_seq_one_letter_code
_entity_poly.pdbx_strand_id
1 'polypeptide(L)'
;QLMAYLGLVPSDHSSGGSRRQGGITKTGNSAARRVLVEAAWCYRFPARKTAHLQRRAEHAPPAVQAIAWTAQKRLCQRYRDLIGRGQLPVQTCTAVARELTGFLWAIAQALPAPVTEVA
;
A
#
# COMPACT_ATOMS: atom_id res chain seq x y z
N GLN A 1 -6.29 -6.62 -11.03
CA GLN A 1 -5.80 -7.44 -9.89
C GLN A 1 -4.38 -7.01 -9.46
N LEU A 2 -4.19 -5.77 -8.99
CA LEU A 2 -2.83 -5.25 -8.67
C LEU A 2 -2.23 -5.90 -7.41
N MET A 3 -3.00 -6.04 -6.34
CA MET A 3 -2.53 -6.64 -5.08
C MET A 3 -2.14 -8.11 -5.24
N ALA A 4 -2.82 -8.84 -6.14
CA ALA A 4 -2.48 -10.23 -6.44
C ALA A 4 -1.16 -10.33 -7.21
N TYR A 5 -0.95 -9.45 -8.18
CA TYR A 5 0.32 -9.34 -8.92
C TYR A 5 1.52 -9.02 -8.02
N LEU A 6 1.31 -8.22 -6.97
CA LEU A 6 2.34 -7.87 -5.97
C LEU A 6 2.52 -8.95 -4.88
N GLY A 7 1.69 -9.99 -4.87
CA GLY A 7 1.73 -11.02 -3.84
C GLY A 7 1.34 -10.54 -2.44
N LEU A 8 0.46 -9.52 -2.35
CA LEU A 8 -0.11 -8.98 -1.10
C LEU A 8 -1.53 -9.50 -0.85
N VAL A 9 -1.83 -10.68 -1.38
CA VAL A 9 -3.08 -11.42 -1.18
C VAL A 9 -2.80 -12.72 -0.43
N PRO A 10 -3.75 -13.22 0.39
CA PRO A 10 -3.65 -14.57 0.93
C PRO A 10 -3.50 -15.60 -0.20
N SER A 11 -2.75 -16.67 0.04
CA SER A 11 -2.79 -17.86 -0.81
C SER A 11 -4.18 -18.49 -0.71
N ASP A 12 -4.70 -18.97 -1.83
CA ASP A 12 -6.01 -19.60 -1.91
C ASP A 12 -5.80 -21.04 -2.37
N HIS A 13 -6.30 -21.99 -1.59
CA HIS A 13 -6.40 -23.39 -1.98
C HIS A 13 -7.86 -23.77 -1.95
N SER A 14 -8.46 -23.79 -3.14
CA SER A 14 -9.87 -24.10 -3.34
C SER A 14 -10.01 -25.35 -4.21
N SER A 15 -10.76 -26.34 -3.76
CA SER A 15 -11.08 -27.55 -4.52
C SER A 15 -12.46 -28.07 -4.11
N GLY A 16 -13.25 -28.56 -5.09
CA GLY A 16 -14.52 -29.27 -4.82
C GLY A 16 -15.51 -28.55 -3.89
N GLY A 17 -15.62 -27.22 -3.97
CA GLY A 17 -16.53 -26.42 -3.12
C GLY A 17 -15.95 -26.03 -1.75
N SER A 18 -14.78 -26.53 -1.37
CA SER A 18 -14.03 -26.09 -0.19
C SER A 18 -13.08 -24.94 -0.56
N ARG A 19 -12.96 -23.95 0.33
CA ARG A 19 -12.05 -22.81 0.20
C ARG A 19 -11.22 -22.65 1.47
N ARG A 20 -9.90 -22.69 1.33
CA ARG A 20 -8.96 -22.41 2.42
C ARG A 20 -8.02 -21.29 2.04
N GLN A 21 -7.98 -20.24 2.86
CA GLN A 21 -7.01 -19.16 2.72
C GLN A 21 -5.82 -19.39 3.65
N GLY A 22 -4.62 -19.29 3.10
CA GLY A 22 -3.36 -19.43 3.84
C GLY A 22 -2.69 -18.08 4.12
N GLY A 23 -1.38 -18.12 4.38
CA GLY A 23 -0.55 -16.91 4.51
C GLY A 23 -0.46 -16.13 3.19
N ILE A 24 0.30 -15.02 3.17
CA ILE A 24 0.46 -14.26 1.93
C ILE A 24 1.06 -15.13 0.81
N THR A 25 0.59 -14.93 -0.42
CA THR A 25 1.17 -15.65 -1.54
C THR A 25 2.63 -15.25 -1.75
N LYS A 26 3.47 -16.24 -2.05
CA LYS A 26 4.87 -16.03 -2.41
C LYS A 26 5.03 -15.71 -3.90
N THR A 27 3.98 -15.96 -4.69
CA THR A 27 3.93 -15.65 -6.13
C THR A 27 3.77 -14.14 -6.37
N GLY A 28 4.14 -13.68 -7.57
CA GLY A 28 4.12 -12.26 -7.92
C GLY A 28 5.47 -11.55 -7.72
N ASN A 29 5.48 -10.23 -7.85
CA ASN A 29 6.71 -9.44 -7.80
C ASN A 29 7.26 -9.32 -6.36
N SER A 30 8.26 -10.15 -6.04
CA SER A 30 8.88 -10.23 -4.72
C SER A 30 9.60 -8.94 -4.31
N ALA A 31 10.26 -8.27 -5.26
CA ALA A 31 10.94 -7.00 -5.02
C ALA A 31 9.93 -5.90 -4.66
N ALA A 32 8.86 -5.76 -5.45
CA ALA A 32 7.82 -4.79 -5.17
C ALA A 32 7.10 -5.08 -3.84
N ARG A 33 6.82 -6.35 -3.53
CA ARG A 33 6.29 -6.76 -2.22
C ARG A 33 7.20 -6.32 -1.09
N ARG A 34 8.50 -6.57 -1.21
CA ARG A 34 9.49 -6.21 -0.19
C ARG A 34 9.49 -4.70 0.05
N VAL A 35 9.57 -3.91 -1.01
CA VAL A 35 9.56 -2.43 -0.91
C VAL A 35 8.27 -1.93 -0.25
N LEU A 36 7.12 -2.49 -0.61
CA LEU A 36 5.84 -2.09 -0.01
C LEU A 36 5.75 -2.45 1.48
N VAL A 37 6.25 -3.62 1.87
CA VAL A 37 6.30 -4.02 3.28
C VAL A 37 7.31 -3.19 4.07
N GLU A 38 8.47 -2.89 3.51
CA GLU A 38 9.47 -2.00 4.10
C GLU A 38 8.91 -0.58 4.29
N ALA A 39 8.24 -0.02 3.27
CA ALA A 39 7.56 1.26 3.36
C ALA A 39 6.43 1.25 4.40
N ALA A 40 5.72 0.12 4.56
CA ALA A 40 4.64 0.00 5.53
C ALA A 40 5.11 0.25 6.98
N TRP A 41 6.36 -0.10 7.30
CA TRP A 41 6.94 0.16 8.62
C TRP A 41 7.01 1.65 8.97
N CYS A 42 7.10 2.55 7.97
CA CYS A 42 7.13 3.98 8.22
C CYS A 42 5.80 4.50 8.79
N TYR A 43 4.67 3.82 8.56
CA TYR A 43 3.36 4.23 9.08
C TYR A 43 3.15 3.89 10.56
N ARG A 44 4.12 3.26 11.23
CA ARG A 44 4.12 3.13 12.70
C ARG A 44 4.23 4.48 13.41
N PHE A 45 4.79 5.47 12.73
CA PHE A 45 4.97 6.81 13.24
C PHE A 45 3.71 7.68 12.99
N PRO A 46 3.49 8.75 13.78
CA PRO A 46 2.37 9.65 13.55
C PRO A 46 2.39 10.28 12.15
N ALA A 47 1.21 10.48 11.57
CA ALA A 47 1.07 11.18 10.30
C ALA A 47 1.55 12.63 10.44
N ARG A 48 2.56 13.02 9.66
CA ARG A 48 3.17 14.36 9.71
C ARG A 48 3.54 14.82 8.30
N LYS A 49 3.44 16.12 8.05
CA LYS A 49 4.04 16.78 6.88
C LYS A 49 5.19 17.66 7.37
N THR A 50 6.40 17.14 7.33
CA THR A 50 7.59 17.95 7.63
C THR A 50 7.89 18.88 6.45
N ALA A 51 8.62 19.97 6.68
CA ALA A 51 8.98 20.92 5.62
C ALA A 51 9.70 20.24 4.42
N HIS A 52 10.51 19.22 4.68
CA HIS A 52 11.14 18.43 3.61
C HIS A 52 10.13 17.64 2.79
N LEU A 53 9.18 16.94 3.43
CA LEU A 53 8.14 16.18 2.73
C LEU A 53 7.17 17.09 1.97
N GLN A 54 6.86 18.26 2.54
CA GLN A 54 6.01 19.26 1.90
C GLN A 54 6.66 19.81 0.62
N ARG A 55 7.94 20.20 0.67
CA ARG A 55 8.71 20.60 -0.52
C ARG A 55 8.72 19.53 -1.61
N ARG A 56 8.87 18.26 -1.23
CA ARG A 56 8.77 17.15 -2.20
C ARG A 56 7.37 16.99 -2.79
N ALA A 57 6.33 17.18 -1.97
CA ALA A 57 4.94 17.05 -2.40
C ALA A 57 4.52 18.17 -3.36
N GLU A 58 5.10 19.36 -3.25
CA GLU A 58 4.85 20.51 -4.13
C GLU A 58 5.16 20.23 -5.60
N HIS A 59 6.06 19.29 -5.89
CA HIS A 59 6.34 18.84 -7.25
C HIS A 59 5.25 17.94 -7.86
N ALA A 60 4.29 17.46 -7.04
CA ALA A 60 3.19 16.61 -7.50
C ALA A 60 1.90 17.41 -7.72
N PRO A 61 1.02 16.99 -8.65
CA PRO A 61 -0.27 17.65 -8.84
C PRO A 61 -1.12 17.70 -7.56
N PRO A 62 -1.95 18.74 -7.35
CA PRO A 62 -2.78 18.87 -6.14
C PRO A 62 -3.65 17.65 -5.84
N ALA A 63 -4.20 17.00 -6.88
CA ALA A 63 -4.98 15.77 -6.73
C ALA A 63 -4.16 14.63 -6.11
N VAL A 64 -2.90 14.45 -6.56
CA VAL A 64 -1.98 13.45 -6.02
C VAL A 64 -1.59 13.79 -4.57
N GLN A 65 -1.35 15.07 -4.27
CA GLN A 65 -1.06 15.52 -2.91
C GLN A 65 -2.22 15.23 -1.94
N ALA A 66 -3.47 15.41 -2.38
CA ALA A 66 -4.66 15.13 -1.59
C ALA A 66 -4.82 13.62 -1.29
N ILE A 67 -4.60 12.77 -2.31
CA ILE A 67 -4.61 11.31 -2.15
C ILE A 67 -3.50 10.87 -1.19
N ALA A 68 -2.28 11.38 -1.37
CA ALA A 68 -1.13 11.06 -0.52
C ALA A 68 -1.38 11.45 0.95
N TRP A 69 -2.01 12.61 1.20
CA TRP A 69 -2.34 13.02 2.57
C TRP A 69 -3.42 12.15 3.21
N THR A 70 -4.42 11.76 2.42
CA THR A 70 -5.47 10.82 2.85
C THR A 70 -4.86 9.46 3.19
N ALA A 71 -3.94 8.97 2.34
CA ALA A 71 -3.18 7.75 2.56
C ALA A 71 -2.39 7.82 3.87
N GLN A 72 -1.62 8.89 4.09
CA GLN A 72 -0.80 9.04 5.28
C GLN A 72 -1.63 8.93 6.57
N LYS A 73 -2.74 9.69 6.66
CA LYS A 73 -3.61 9.66 7.83
C LYS A 73 -4.23 8.29 8.06
N ARG A 74 -4.77 7.68 7.00
CA ARG A 74 -5.47 6.40 7.07
C ARG A 74 -4.52 5.26 7.45
N LEU A 75 -3.36 5.18 6.82
CA LEU A 75 -2.40 4.10 7.05
C LEU A 75 -1.76 4.19 8.45
N CYS A 76 -1.43 5.39 8.94
CA CYS A 76 -0.97 5.59 10.32
C CYS A 76 -2.06 5.25 11.35
N GLN A 77 -3.34 5.55 11.07
CA GLN A 77 -4.44 5.15 11.93
C GLN A 77 -4.62 3.63 11.92
N ARG A 78 -4.65 3.02 10.73
CA ARG A 78 -4.78 1.57 10.53
C ARG A 78 -3.70 0.79 11.28
N TYR A 79 -2.45 1.25 11.22
CA TYR A 79 -1.35 0.63 11.96
C TYR A 79 -1.64 0.65 13.48
N ARG A 80 -1.99 1.82 14.03
CA ARG A 80 -2.30 1.98 15.46
C ARG A 80 -3.49 1.12 15.89
N ASP A 81 -4.55 1.05 15.08
CA ASP A 81 -5.74 0.25 15.39
C ASP A 81 -5.42 -1.24 15.45
N LEU A 82 -4.61 -1.74 14.50
CA LEU A 82 -4.24 -3.15 14.45
C LEU A 82 -3.29 -3.55 15.59
N ILE A 83 -2.30 -2.71 15.89
CA ILE A 83 -1.44 -2.91 17.06
C ILE A 83 -2.25 -2.84 18.36
N GLY A 84 -3.18 -1.89 18.49
CA GLY A 84 -4.06 -1.78 19.66
C GLY A 84 -4.97 -2.99 19.86
N ARG A 85 -5.25 -3.76 18.80
CA ARG A 85 -5.98 -5.04 18.86
C ARG A 85 -5.07 -6.25 19.16
N GLY A 86 -3.78 -6.04 19.43
CA GLY A 86 -2.82 -7.10 19.72
C GLY A 86 -2.31 -7.87 18.49
N GLN A 87 -2.51 -7.33 17.27
CA GLN A 87 -1.99 -7.99 16.07
C GLN A 87 -0.46 -7.92 16.03
N LEU A 88 0.18 -8.95 15.46
CA LEU A 88 1.62 -8.96 15.31
C LEU A 88 2.07 -7.80 14.38
N PRO A 89 3.20 -7.12 14.68
CA PRO A 89 3.69 -6.02 13.85
C PRO A 89 3.89 -6.39 12.38
N VAL A 90 4.35 -7.62 12.11
CA VAL A 90 4.55 -8.13 10.74
C VAL A 90 3.23 -8.32 9.99
N GLN A 91 2.18 -8.78 10.66
CA GLN A 91 0.84 -8.92 10.06
C GLN A 91 0.22 -7.54 9.82
N THR A 92 0.41 -6.62 10.77
CA THR A 92 -0.01 -5.23 10.66
C THR A 92 0.65 -4.53 9.46
N CYS A 93 1.98 -4.65 9.32
CA CYS A 93 2.71 -4.08 8.19
C CYS A 93 2.23 -4.67 6.86
N THR A 94 1.95 -5.97 6.82
CA THR A 94 1.39 -6.63 5.63
C THR A 94 0.02 -6.07 5.25
N ALA A 95 -0.86 -5.87 6.23
CA ALA A 95 -2.17 -5.27 6.00
C ALA A 95 -2.06 -3.80 5.53
N VAL A 96 -1.14 -3.02 6.11
CA VAL A 96 -0.86 -1.64 5.71
C VAL A 96 -0.27 -1.59 4.30
N ALA A 97 0.67 -2.47 3.93
CA ALA A 97 1.24 -2.55 2.58
C ALA A 97 0.17 -2.86 1.52
N ARG A 98 -0.77 -3.76 1.85
CA ARG A 98 -1.91 -4.08 1.00
C ARG A 98 -2.79 -2.85 0.78
N GLU A 99 -3.06 -2.08 1.82
CA GLU A 99 -3.86 -0.85 1.70
C GLU A 99 -3.12 0.27 0.96
N LEU A 100 -1.82 0.43 1.21
CA LEU A 100 -0.92 1.35 0.47
C LEU A 100 -0.98 1.11 -1.04
N THR A 101 -1.02 -0.16 -1.46
CA THR A 101 -1.17 -0.53 -2.87
C THR A 101 -2.42 0.09 -3.50
N GLY A 102 -3.54 0.17 -2.75
CA GLY A 102 -4.76 0.82 -3.22
C GLY A 102 -4.59 2.32 -3.43
N PHE A 103 -3.81 2.99 -2.57
CA PHE A 103 -3.49 4.40 -2.73
C PHE A 103 -2.54 4.65 -3.90
N LEU A 104 -1.55 3.78 -4.13
CA LEU A 104 -0.69 3.85 -5.32
C LEU A 104 -1.52 3.73 -6.61
N TRP A 105 -2.50 2.84 -6.63
CA TRP A 105 -3.44 2.74 -7.75
C TRP A 105 -4.29 4.01 -7.92
N ALA A 106 -4.80 4.58 -6.82
CA ALA A 106 -5.56 5.82 -6.88
C ALA A 106 -4.71 6.99 -7.44
N ILE A 107 -3.44 7.09 -7.04
CA ILE A 107 -2.49 8.06 -7.60
C ILE A 107 -2.27 7.81 -9.09
N ALA A 108 -2.04 6.55 -9.49
CA ALA A 108 -1.83 6.20 -10.89
C ALA A 108 -3.03 6.58 -11.79
N GLN A 109 -4.26 6.47 -11.28
CA GLN A 109 -5.47 6.89 -12.00
C GLN A 109 -5.69 8.41 -11.99
N ALA A 110 -5.13 9.13 -11.02
CA ALA A 110 -5.24 10.59 -10.92
C ALA A 110 -4.19 11.33 -11.77
N LEU A 111 -3.15 10.62 -12.23
CA LEU A 111 -2.17 11.16 -13.16
C LEU A 111 -2.73 11.12 -14.59
N PRO A 112 -2.52 12.16 -15.41
CA PRO A 112 -2.84 12.08 -16.83
C PRO A 112 -2.04 10.93 -17.45
N ALA A 113 -2.64 10.24 -18.42
CA ALA A 113 -1.95 9.19 -19.16
C ALA A 113 -0.62 9.76 -19.71
N PRO A 114 0.49 9.01 -19.62
CA PRO A 114 1.73 9.47 -20.23
C PRO A 114 1.45 9.77 -21.70
N VAL A 115 1.87 10.96 -22.16
CA VAL A 115 1.90 11.26 -23.58
C VAL A 115 2.94 10.32 -24.17
N THR A 116 2.47 9.19 -24.70
CA THR A 116 3.32 8.31 -25.50
C THR A 116 3.57 9.08 -26.78
N GLU A 117 4.69 9.77 -26.88
CA GLU A 117 5.21 10.18 -28.18
C GLU A 117 5.52 8.89 -28.94
N VAL A 118 4.60 8.53 -29.84
CA VAL A 118 4.80 7.47 -30.81
C VAL A 118 5.79 8.05 -31.82
N ALA A 119 7.05 7.62 -31.73
CA ALA A 119 8.07 7.83 -32.75
C ALA A 119 7.84 6.86 -33.93
#